data_AF-A0A5L4H4V6-F1
#
_entry.id   AF-A0A5L4H4V6-F1
#
_cell.length_a   1.000
_cell.length_b   1.000
_cell.length_c   1.000
_cell.angle_alpha   90.00
_cell.angle_beta   90.00
_cell.angle_gamma   90.00
#
_symmetry.space_group_name_H-M   'P 1'
#
loop_
_entity.id
_entity.type
_entity.pdbx_description
1 polymer ?
#
loop_
_entity_poly.entity_id
_entity_poly.type
_entity_poly.pdbx_seq_one_letter_code
_entity_poly.pdbx_strand_id
1 'polypeptide(L)' 'MKKAFTIIEIVMVMIILGVLASLAIPKLVATKVDAKVAKAVINMKMHINKVSAYYTINGKFATSSSGGGARR' A
#
# COMPACT_ATOMS: atom_id res chain seq x y z
N MET A 1 8.07 -45.52 -16.59
CA MET A 1 7.38 -44.64 -17.56
C MET A 1 6.73 -43.50 -16.80
N LYS A 2 7.27 -42.27 -16.88
CA LYS A 2 6.63 -41.10 -16.25
C LYS A 2 5.58 -40.56 -17.23
N LYS A 3 4.32 -40.42 -16.80
CA LYS A 3 3.28 -39.78 -17.63
C LYS A 3 3.55 -38.28 -17.68
N ALA A 4 3.72 -37.73 -18.87
CA ALA A 4 3.70 -36.30 -19.09
C ALA A 4 2.24 -35.82 -19.14
N PHE A 5 1.99 -34.60 -18.66
CA PHE A 5 0.69 -33.95 -18.81
C PHE A 5 0.37 -33.75 -20.29
N THR A 6 -0.91 -33.88 -20.62
CA THR A 6 -1.39 -33.66 -21.99
C THR A 6 -1.38 -32.17 -22.32
N ILE A 7 -1.17 -31.84 -23.59
CA ILE A 7 -1.21 -30.43 -24.05
C ILE A 7 -2.57 -29.79 -23.76
N ILE A 8 -3.66 -30.57 -23.87
CA ILE A 8 -5.01 -30.07 -23.58
C ILE A 8 -5.18 -29.64 -22.12
N GLU A 9 -4.56 -30.35 -21.17
CA GLU A 9 -4.58 -29.95 -19.75
C GLU A 9 -3.87 -28.61 -19.53
N ILE A 10 -2.73 -28.37 -20.19
CA ILE A 10 -2.00 -27.10 -20.09
C ILE A 10 -2.83 -25.94 -20.64
N VAL A 11 -3.48 -26.13 -21.80
CA VAL A 11 -4.29 -25.09 -22.44
C VAL A 11 -5.53 -24.76 -21.59
N MET A 12 -6.21 -25.76 -21.05
CA MET A 12 -7.37 -25.56 -20.16
C MET A 12 -7.00 -24.73 -18.92
N VAL A 13 -5.84 -25.01 -18.30
CA VAL A 13 -5.36 -24.26 -17.13
C VAL A 13 -5.14 -22.79 -17.47
N MET A 14 -4.49 -22.50 -18.60
CA MET A 14 -4.22 -21.10 -19.01
C MET A 14 -5.51 -20.33 -19.31
N ILE A 15 -6.52 -20.98 -19.90
CA ILE A 15 -7.83 -20.36 -20.15
C ILE A 15 -8.52 -20.02 -18.82
N ILE A 16 -8.56 -20.96 -17.87
CA ILE A 16 -9.19 -20.74 -16.56
C ILE A 16 -8.47 -19.61 -15.81
N LEU A 17 -7.13 -19.63 -15.78
CA LEU A 17 -6.35 -18.57 -15.15
C LEU A 17 -6.57 -17.21 -15.83
N GLY A 18 -6.72 -17.17 -17.16
CA GLY A 18 -7.04 -15.95 -17.91
C GLY A 18 -8.38 -15.34 -17.51
N VAL A 19 -9.44 -16.17 -17.43
CA VAL A 19 -10.78 -15.71 -17.02
C VAL A 19 -10.77 -15.23 -15.57
N LEU A 20 -10.16 -16.00 -14.66
CA LEU A 20 -10.07 -15.63 -13.25
C LEU A 20 -9.28 -14.33 -13.06
N ALA A 21 -8.17 -14.14 -13.78
CA ALA A 21 -7.38 -12.92 -13.71
C ALA A 21 -8.16 -11.69 -14.18
N SER A 22 -8.91 -11.82 -15.29
CA SER A 22 -9.75 -10.73 -15.81
C SER A 22 -10.80 -10.25 -14.79
N LEU A 23 -11.35 -11.15 -13.98
CA LEU A 23 -12.33 -10.81 -12.95
C LEU A 23 -11.67 -10.31 -11.66
N ALA A 24 -10.48 -10.81 -11.31
CA ALA A 24 -9.78 -10.47 -10.08
C ALA A 24 -9.06 -9.12 -10.14
N ILE A 25 -8.46 -8.76 -11.28
CA ILE A 25 -7.67 -7.53 -11.43
C ILE A 25 -8.48 -6.26 -11.15
N PRO A 26 -9.69 -6.06 -11.70
CA PRO A 26 -10.47 -4.84 -11.47
C PRO A 26 -10.76 -4.62 -9.98
N LYS A 27 -11.13 -5.70 -9.27
CA LYS A 27 -11.39 -5.68 -7.82
C LYS A 27 -10.12 -5.32 -7.03
N LEU A 28 -8.96 -5.87 -7.42
CA LEU A 28 -7.69 -5.56 -6.76
C LEU A 28 -7.25 -4.11 -7.00
N VAL A 29 -7.52 -3.54 -8.17
CA VAL A 29 -7.20 -2.14 -8.46
C VAL A 29 -8.07 -1.19 -7.63
N ALA A 30 -9.37 -1.46 -7.53
CA ALA A 30 -10.28 -0.67 -6.70
C ALA A 30 -9.83 -0.63 -5.22
N THR A 31 -9.57 -1.79 -4.63
CA THR A 31 -9.13 -1.87 -3.22
C THR A 31 -7.77 -1.23 -2.97
N LYS A 32 -6.86 -1.24 -3.97
CA LYS A 32 -5.57 -0.54 -3.88
C LYS A 32 -5.73 0.97 -3.81
N VAL A 33 -6.69 1.55 -4.53
CA VAL A 33 -6.95 3.00 -4.48
C VAL A 33 -7.50 3.39 -3.12
N ASP A 34 -8.49 2.64 -2.63
CA ASP A 34 -9.08 2.88 -1.30
C ASP A 34 -8.05 2.77 -0.19
N ALA A 35 -7.17 1.76 -0.26
CA ALA A 35 -6.08 1.58 0.70
C ALA A 35 -5.08 2.75 0.68
N LYS A 36 -4.79 3.34 -0.49
CA LYS A 36 -3.92 4.52 -0.60
C LYS A 36 -4.56 5.74 0.07
N VAL A 37 -5.85 5.97 -0.14
CA VAL A 37 -6.59 7.06 0.49
C VAL A 37 -6.63 6.88 2.01
N ALA A 38 -6.98 5.68 2.49
CA ALA A 38 -6.97 5.37 3.91
C ALA A 38 -5.60 5.58 4.55
N LYS A 39 -4.51 5.17 3.87
CA LYS A 39 -3.15 5.39 4.33
C LYS A 39 -2.79 6.87 4.41
N ALA A 40 -3.22 7.68 3.43
CA ALA A 40 -2.99 9.12 3.45
C ALA A 40 -3.68 9.80 4.65
N VAL A 41 -4.91 9.41 4.97
CA VAL A 41 -5.65 9.90 6.15
C VAL A 41 -4.94 9.51 7.45
N ILE A 42 -4.49 8.26 7.56
CA ILE A 42 -3.73 7.78 8.74
C ILE A 42 -2.43 8.59 8.89
N ASN A 43 -1.70 8.80 7.80
CA ASN A 43 -0.47 9.59 7.83
C ASN A 43 -0.73 11.03 8.29
N MET A 44 -1.78 11.68 7.78
CA MET A 44 -2.18 13.02 8.22
C MET A 44 -2.50 13.07 9.71
N LYS A 45 -3.31 12.12 10.22
CA LYS A 45 -3.58 11.99 11.66
C LYS A 45 -2.30 11.82 12.47
N MET A 46 -1.37 11.00 11.99
CA MET A 46 -0.06 10.82 12.65
C MET A 46 0.74 12.12 12.70
N HIS A 47 0.72 12.91 11.63
CA HIS A 47 1.38 14.23 11.63
C HIS A 47 0.71 15.20 12.61
N ILE A 48 -0.62 15.27 12.64
CA ILE A 48 -1.37 16.11 13.58
C ILE A 48 -1.06 15.72 15.03
N ASN A 49 -1.08 14.42 15.33
CA ASN A 49 -0.75 13.92 16.66
C ASN A 49 0.68 14.27 17.07
N LYS A 50 1.65 14.17 16.13
CA LYS A 50 3.04 14.56 16.39
C LYS A 50 3.17 16.05 16.70
N VAL A 51 2.50 16.90 15.91
CA VAL A 51 2.51 18.36 16.12
C VAL A 51 1.84 18.71 17.45
N SER A 52 0.69 18.11 17.76
CA SER A 52 -0.02 18.31 19.02
C SER A 52 0.83 17.88 20.21
N ALA A 53 1.44 16.70 20.15
CA ALA A 53 2.31 16.20 21.22
C ALA A 53 3.54 17.12 21.41
N TYR A 54 4.13 17.59 20.31
CA TYR A 54 5.26 18.53 20.37
C TYR A 54 4.87 19.87 21.01
N TYR A 55 3.67 20.39 20.69
CA TYR A 55 3.17 21.62 21.28
C TYR A 55 2.89 21.47 22.78
N THR A 56 2.32 20.34 23.23
CA THR A 56 2.08 20.08 24.65
C THR A 56 3.38 20.02 25.46
N ILE A 57 4.46 19.48 24.88
CA ILE A 57 5.75 19.33 25.58
C ILE A 57 6.57 20.64 25.54
N ASN A 58 6.62 21.31 24.40
CA ASN A 58 7.55 22.43 24.17
C ASN A 58 6.88 23.81 24.21
N GLY A 59 5.54 23.88 24.30
CA GLY A 59 4.76 25.12 24.32
C GLY A 59 4.82 25.95 23.03
N LYS A 60 5.42 25.41 21.96
CA LYS A 60 5.63 26.07 20.65
C LYS A 60 5.46 25.07 19.52
N PHE A 61 5.04 25.53 18.34
CA PHE A 61 4.97 24.67 17.15
C PHE A 61 6.37 24.41 16.59
N ALA A 62 6.60 23.20 16.08
CA ALA A 62 7.84 22.88 15.38
C ALA A 62 7.94 23.74 14.12
N THR A 63 8.96 24.60 14.04
CA THR A 63 9.24 25.40 12.85
C THR A 63 9.85 24.52 11.78
N SER A 64 9.43 24.68 10.52
CA SER A 64 10.04 24.01 9.36
C SER A 64 11.45 24.56 9.10
N SER A 65 12.41 24.30 9.98
CA SER A 65 13.83 24.37 9.66
C SER A 65 14.24 23.01 9.14
N SER A 66 14.13 22.82 7.82
CA SER A 66 14.94 21.83 7.13
C SER A 66 16.41 22.26 7.29
N GLY A 67 17.02 21.76 8.36
CA GLY A 67 18.43 21.91 8.66
C GLY A 67 18.88 20.56 9.18
N GLY A 68 19.72 19.90 8.39
CA GLY A 68 20.27 18.59 8.69
C GLY A 68 20.94 18.54 10.07
N GLY A 69 21.16 17.31 10.52
CA GLY A 69 21.77 17.02 11.81
C GLY A 69 22.98 17.91 12.10
N ALA A 70 22.87 18.68 13.17
CA ALA A 70 23.97 19.25 13.91
C ALA A 70 23.37 19.90 15.14
N ARG A 71 23.34 19.17 16.25
CA ARG A 71 23.67 19.67 17.60
C ARG A 71 23.36 18.60 18.64
N ARG A 72 24.44 17.89 18.99
CA ARG A 72 24.74 17.18 20.24
C ARG A 72 23.83 16.02 20.64
#